data_AF-A0A9K3GUY3-F1
#
_entry.id   AF-A0A9K3GUY3-F1
#
_cell.length_a   1.000
_cell.length_b   1.000
_cell.length_c   1.000
_cell.angle_alpha   90.00
_cell.angle_beta   90.00
_cell.angle_gamma   90.00
#
_symmetry.space_group_name_H-M   'P 1'
#
loop_
_entity.id
_entity.type
_entity.pdbx_description
1 polymer ?
#
loop_
_entity_poly.entity_id
_entity_poly.type
_entity_poly.pdbx_seq_one_letter_code
_entity_poly.pdbx_strand_id
1 'polypeptide(L)'
;MEPIIWNHQEKKFQMGFFSLENESERRYVGIWYAMDPKTVVWVANRDNPLSDSSGVLTIGEDGELKVLDDKDQKPYFGTATD
;
A
#
# COMPACT_ATOMS: atom_id res chain seq x y z
N MET A 1 -37.92 -9.44 24.08
CA MET A 1 -37.48 -8.35 23.18
C MET A 1 -35.98 -8.50 23.11
N GLU A 2 -35.45 -8.94 21.97
CA GLU A 2 -34.01 -9.20 21.81
C GLU A 2 -33.26 -7.87 21.58
N PRO A 3 -32.05 -7.66 22.11
CA PRO A 3 -31.29 -6.45 21.89
C PRO A 3 -30.70 -6.41 20.47
N ILE A 4 -30.83 -5.26 19.79
CA ILE A 4 -30.13 -5.01 18.52
C ILE A 4 -28.69 -4.62 18.87
N ILE A 5 -27.74 -5.52 18.58
CA ILE A 5 -26.31 -5.25 18.69
C ILE A 5 -25.83 -4.74 17.34
N TRP A 6 -25.48 -3.45 17.23
CA TRP A 6 -24.80 -2.93 16.05
C TRP A 6 -23.29 -3.11 16.19
N ASN A 7 -22.74 -4.17 15.58
CA ASN A 7 -21.30 -4.35 15.42
C ASN A 7 -20.89 -3.83 14.02
N HIS A 8 -20.79 -2.51 13.86
CA HIS A 8 -20.27 -1.92 12.62
C HIS A 8 -18.79 -1.55 12.76
N GLN A 9 -17.91 -2.56 12.79
CA GLN A 9 -16.51 -2.35 12.44
C GLN A 9 -16.36 -2.48 10.93
N GLU A 10 -16.79 -1.45 10.19
CA GLU A 10 -16.44 -1.38 8.77
C GLU A 10 -14.95 -1.08 8.64
N LYS A 11 -14.20 -2.03 8.09
CA LYS A 11 -12.87 -1.75 7.56
C LYS A 11 -13.06 -0.83 6.36
N LYS A 12 -13.00 0.49 6.55
CA LYS A 12 -13.24 1.47 5.47
C LYS A 12 -12.09 1.55 4.47
N PHE A 13 -10.87 1.23 4.91
CA PHE A 13 -9.66 1.34 4.11
C PHE A 13 -8.84 0.05 4.14
N GLN A 14 -8.11 -0.17 3.06
CA GLN A 14 -7.11 -1.22 2.90
C GLN A 14 -5.84 -0.61 2.34
N MET A 15 -4.71 -1.27 2.60
CA MET A 15 -3.41 -0.88 2.10
C MET A 15 -2.68 -2.11 1.57
N GLY A 16 -1.80 -1.90 0.59
CA GLY A 16 -0.88 -2.92 0.11
C GLY A 16 -0.39 -2.63 -1.28
N PHE A 17 0.15 -3.65 -1.91
CA PHE A 17 0.63 -3.57 -3.28
C PHE A 17 -0.52 -3.73 -4.29
N PHE A 18 -0.45 -2.98 -5.38
CA PHE A 18 -1.33 -3.13 -6.54
C PHE A 18 -0.59 -2.75 -7.83
N SER A 19 -1.11 -3.20 -8.97
CA SER A 19 -0.72 -2.74 -10.31
C SER A 19 -1.90 -2.03 -10.97
N LEU A 20 -1.62 -1.14 -11.91
CA LEU A 20 -2.66 -0.54 -12.75
C LEU A 20 -3.09 -1.56 -13.82
N GLU A 21 -4.35 -1.50 -14.27
CA GLU A 21 -4.92 -2.46 -15.23
C GLU A 21 -4.10 -2.56 -16.52
N ASN A 22 -3.55 -1.43 -16.99
CA ASN A 22 -2.73 -1.35 -18.20
C ASN A 22 -1.21 -1.34 -17.93
N GLU A 23 -0.77 -1.47 -16.67
CA GLU A 23 0.65 -1.45 -16.28
C GLU A 23 0.93 -2.57 -15.26
N SER A 24 0.72 -3.84 -15.65
CA SER A 24 0.85 -4.99 -14.74
C SER A 24 2.27 -5.16 -14.16
N GLU A 25 3.30 -4.79 -14.93
CA GLU A 25 4.70 -4.80 -14.52
C GLU A 25 5.03 -3.73 -13.48
N ARG A 26 4.23 -2.66 -13.37
CA ARG A 26 4.46 -1.57 -12.42
C ARG A 26 3.66 -1.79 -11.15
N ARG A 27 4.37 -1.97 -10.04
CA ARG A 27 3.76 -2.13 -8.71
C ARG A 27 3.92 -0.90 -7.86
N TYR A 28 2.83 -0.58 -7.18
CA TYR A 28 2.67 0.55 -6.29
C TYR A 28 2.21 0.08 -4.91
N VAL A 29 2.61 0.79 -3.87
CA VAL A 29 1.98 0.71 -2.55
C VAL A 29 0.97 1.84 -2.45
N GLY A 30 -0.26 1.51 -2.07
CA GLY A 30 -1.30 2.53 -1.90
C GLY A 30 -2.32 2.16 -0.84
N ILE A 31 -3.19 3.13 -0.58
CA ILE A 31 -4.37 3.01 0.28
C ILE A 31 -5.60 3.17 -0.61
N TRP A 32 -6.60 2.31 -0.41
CA TRP A 32 -7.87 2.35 -1.13
C TRP A 32 -9.04 2.09 -0.18
N TYR A 33 -10.23 2.49 -0.59
CA TYR A 33 -11.45 2.11 0.11
C TYR A 33 -11.73 0.62 -0.04
N ALA A 34 -12.17 -0.05 1.04
CA ALA A 34 -12.54 -1.47 1.01
C ALA A 34 -13.93 -1.68 0.37
N MET A 35 -14.12 -1.14 -0.83
CA MET A 35 -15.33 -1.23 -1.63
C MET A 35 -14.97 -1.63 -3.07
N ASP A 36 -15.95 -2.16 -3.79
CA ASP A 36 -15.84 -2.45 -5.22
C ASP A 36 -16.72 -1.45 -6.00
N PRO A 37 -16.20 -0.74 -7.02
CA PRO A 37 -14.85 -0.83 -7.56
C PRO A 37 -13.76 -0.23 -6.65
N LYS A 38 -12.56 -0.83 -6.70
CA LYS A 38 -11.39 -0.34 -5.93
C LYS A 38 -11.07 1.10 -6.30
N THR A 39 -11.15 1.99 -5.32
CA THR A 39 -10.79 3.41 -5.47
C THR A 39 -9.55 3.73 -4.63
N VAL A 40 -8.42 3.97 -5.30
CA VAL A 40 -7.13 4.33 -4.67
C VAL A 40 -7.15 5.80 -4.28
N VAL A 41 -6.88 6.10 -3.00
CA VAL A 41 -6.89 7.47 -2.45
C VAL A 41 -5.49 8.02 -2.18
N TRP A 42 -4.50 7.15 -2.04
CA TRP A 42 -3.11 7.53 -1.83
C TRP A 42 -2.14 6.49 -2.40
N VAL A 43 -0.98 6.94 -2.88
CA VAL A 43 0.07 6.11 -3.49
C VAL A 43 1.43 6.58 -2.98
N ALA A 44 2.21 5.68 -2.38
CA ALA A 44 3.52 5.99 -1.80
C ALA A 44 4.57 6.29 -2.89
N ASN A 45 4.80 5.31 -3.76
CA ASN A 45 5.83 5.33 -4.78
C ASN A 45 5.26 5.68 -6.16
N ARG A 46 4.43 6.74 -6.22
CA ARG A 46 3.71 7.15 -7.44
C ARG A 46 4.66 7.47 -8.60
N ASP A 47 5.74 8.20 -8.31
CA ASP A 47 6.68 8.68 -9.32
C ASP A 47 7.77 7.65 -9.66
N ASN A 48 7.92 6.63 -8.80
CA ASN A 48 8.95 5.59 -8.94
C ASN A 48 8.34 4.21 -8.63
N PRO A 49 7.58 3.60 -9.57
CA PRO A 49 7.03 2.26 -9.39
C PRO A 49 8.11 1.18 -9.37
N LEU A 50 7.83 0.08 -8.66
CA LEU A 50 8.60 -1.16 -8.80
C LEU A 50 8.29 -1.78 -10.16
N SER A 51 9.30 -2.37 -10.82
CA SER A 51 9.16 -2.99 -12.15
C SER A 51 8.80 -4.48 -12.10
N ASP A 52 8.69 -5.08 -10.92
CA ASP A 52 8.32 -6.48 -10.75
C ASP A 52 7.67 -6.75 -9.37
N SER A 53 7.57 -8.02 -8.98
CA SER A 53 6.94 -8.46 -7.73
C SER A 53 7.86 -8.50 -6.50
N SER A 54 9.12 -8.07 -6.59
CA SER A 54 10.08 -8.14 -5.47
C SER A 54 9.86 -7.08 -4.39
N GLY A 55 8.92 -6.15 -4.58
CA GLY A 55 8.68 -5.07 -3.63
C GLY A 55 8.31 -5.53 -2.22
N VAL A 56 8.96 -4.95 -1.22
CA VAL A 56 8.72 -5.16 0.22
C VAL A 56 8.32 -3.84 0.87
N LEU A 57 7.25 -3.87 1.67
CA LEU A 57 6.85 -2.78 2.55
C LEU A 57 7.30 -3.14 3.96
N THR A 58 8.20 -2.36 4.54
CA THR A 58 8.79 -2.66 5.85
C THR A 58 8.95 -1.39 6.70
N ILE A 59 9.17 -1.59 8.00
CA ILE A 59 9.65 -0.56 8.91
C ILE A 59 11.15 -0.82 9.10
N GLY A 60 11.97 0.14 8.70
CA GLY A 60 13.43 0.07 8.87
C GLY A 60 13.83 0.12 10.34
N GLU A 61 15.08 -0.23 10.64
CA GLU A 61 15.63 -0.12 12.00
C GLU A 61 15.66 1.33 12.51
N ASP A 62 15.65 2.30 11.59
CA ASP A 62 15.49 3.72 11.85
C ASP A 62 14.04 4.14 12.17
N GLY A 63 13.09 3.20 12.14
CA GLY A 63 11.68 3.45 12.41
C GLY A 63 10.89 4.03 11.23
N GLU A 64 11.50 4.12 10.05
CA GLU A 64 10.85 4.67 8.86
C GLU A 64 10.07 3.62 8.09
N LEU A 65 8.91 4.01 7.56
CA LEU A 65 8.20 3.17 6.60
C LEU A 65 8.87 3.27 5.24
N LYS A 66 9.30 2.13 4.69
CA LYS A 66 10.04 2.06 3.42
C LYS A 66 9.39 1.09 2.45
N VAL A 67 9.47 1.44 1.17
CA VAL A 67 9.22 0.52 0.06
C VAL A 67 10.56 0.21 -0.59
N LEU A 68 10.97 -1.05 -0.57
CA LEU A 68 12.27 -1.52 -1.06
C LEU A 68 12.08 -2.59 -2.14
N ASP A 69 13.08 -2.78 -2.99
CA ASP A 69 13.23 -4.02 -3.77
C ASP A 69 13.96 -5.05 -2.90
N ASP A 70 13.38 -6.24 -2.72
CA ASP A 70 13.96 -7.28 -1.88
C ASP A 70 15.34 -7.76 -2.36
N LYS A 71 15.61 -7.66 -3.67
CA LYS A 71 16.83 -8.19 -4.29
C LYS A 71 18.07 -7.39 -3.91
N ASP A 72 17.97 -6.07 -3.92
CA ASP A 72 19.09 -5.14 -3.75
C ASP A 72 18.88 -4.12 -2.64
N GLN A 73 17.73 -4.18 -1.94
CA GLN A 73 17.32 -3.26 -0.88
C GLN A 73 17.25 -1.79 -1.33
N LYS A 74 17.14 -1.56 -2.65
CA LYS A 74 17.00 -0.21 -3.20
C LYS A 74 15.68 0.43 -2.77
N PRO A 75 15.69 1.66 -2.24
CA PRO A 75 14.46 2.35 -1.84
C PRO A 75 13.70 2.93 -3.05
N TYR A 76 12.39 2.75 -3.02
CA TYR A 76 11.42 3.37 -3.93
C TYR A 76 10.57 4.43 -3.22
N PHE A 77 10.49 4.37 -1.89
CA PHE A 77 9.83 5.35 -1.02
C PHE A 77 10.39 5.22 0.40
N GLY A 78 10.45 6.34 1.14
CA GLY A 78 10.78 6.40 2.57
C GLY A 78 10.09 7.61 3.21
N THR A 79 9.82 7.53 4.51
CA THR A 79 9.15 8.63 5.26
C THR A 79 10.11 9.64 5.89
N ALA A 80 11.43 9.46 5.75
CA ALA A 80 12.43 10.43 6.20
C ALA A 80 12.09 11.82 5.64
N THR A 81 12.16 12.84 6.49
CA THR A 81 12.20 14.23 6.03
C THR A 81 13.64 14.59 5.72
N ASP A 82 13.87 15.24 4.57
CA ASP A 82 15.15 15.88 4.23
C ASP A 82 15.67 16.82 5.33
#